data_AF-A0A520T4Y0-F1
#
_entry.id   AF-A0A520T4Y0-F1
#
_cell.length_a   1.000
_cell.length_b   1.000
_cell.length_c   1.000
_cell.angle_alpha   90.00
_cell.angle_beta   90.00
_cell.angle_gamma   90.00
#
_symmetry.space_group_name_H-M   'P 1'
#
loop_
_entity.id
_entity.type
_entity.pdbx_description
1 polymer ?
#
loop_
_entity_poly.entity_id
_entity_poly.type
_entity_poly.pdbx_seq_one_letter_code
_entity_poly.pdbx_strand_id
1 'polypeptide(L)' 'MGAFSIWHWIIVLIIVLLLFGKGKIPSLMADMAKGIKSFKKNMSDDDNTDSTSDNNKEQ' A
#
# COMPACT_ATOMS: atom_id res chain seq x y z
N MET A 1 30.61 -4.43 8.29
CA MET A 1 29.86 -5.70 8.21
C MET A 1 28.51 -5.39 7.57
N GLY A 2 28.54 -5.17 6.25
CA GLY A 2 27.41 -4.62 5.49
C GLY A 2 26.33 -5.67 5.37
N ALA A 3 25.24 -5.47 6.10
CA ALA A 3 24.04 -6.27 6.03
C ALA A 3 23.68 -6.49 4.55
N PHE A 4 23.89 -7.72 4.09
CA PHE A 4 23.31 -8.31 2.89
C PHE A 4 23.14 -7.34 1.73
N SER A 5 24.24 -7.19 0.97
CA SER A 5 24.34 -6.47 -0.31
C SER A 5 23.02 -6.48 -1.08
N ILE A 6 22.61 -5.34 -1.66
CA ILE A 6 21.40 -5.19 -2.52
C ILE A 6 21.24 -6.37 -3.50
N TRP A 7 22.36 -6.93 -3.95
CA TRP A 7 22.44 -8.11 -4.81
C TRP A 7 21.77 -9.37 -4.24
N HIS A 8 21.85 -9.61 -2.94
CA HIS A 8 21.18 -10.71 -2.26
C HIS A 8 19.66 -10.54 -2.28
N TRP A 9 19.17 -9.33 -2.02
CA TRP A 9 17.74 -9.04 -2.03
C TRP A 9 17.11 -9.23 -3.41
N ILE A 10 17.82 -8.91 -4.48
CA ILE A 10 17.39 -9.18 -5.86
C ILE A 10 17.22 -10.69 -6.10
N ILE A 11 18.18 -11.52 -5.65
CA ILE A 11 18.11 -12.98 -5.82
C ILE A 11 16.94 -13.58 -5.04
N VAL A 12 16.72 -13.11 -3.81
CA VAL A 12 15.62 -13.58 -2.96
C VAL A 12 14.27 -13.19 -3.58
N LEU A 13 14.15 -11.97 -4.10
CA LEU A 13 12.91 -11.49 -4.71
C LEU A 13 12.53 -12.30 -5.96
N ILE A 14 13.51 -12.71 -6.77
CA ILE A 14 13.30 -13.62 -7.90
C ILE A 14 12.78 -14.98 -7.44
N ILE A 15 13.39 -15.58 -6.41
CA ILE A 15 12.98 -16.89 -5.87
C ILE A 15 11.56 -16.82 -5.32
N VAL A 16 11.23 -15.77 -4.57
CA VAL A 16 9.88 -15.54 -4.04
C VAL A 16 8.87 -15.39 -5.18
N LEU A 17 9.22 -14.65 -6.24
CA LEU A 17 8.34 -14.52 -7.42
C LEU A 17 8.08 -15.86 -8.13
N LEU A 18 9.10 -16.73 -8.20
CA LEU A 18 8.98 -18.06 -8.80
C LEU A 18 8.14 -19.02 -7.96
N LEU A 19 8.31 -19.01 -6.63
CA LEU A 19 7.57 -19.88 -5.71
C LEU A 19 6.10 -19.49 -5.59
N PHE A 20 5.81 -18.19 -5.49
CA PHE A 20 4.45 -17.69 -5.35
C PHE A 20 3.75 -17.49 -6.71
N GLY A 21 4.52 -17.34 -7.79
CA GLY A 21 4.02 -17.07 -9.13
C GLY A 21 3.41 -15.67 -9.27
N LYS A 22 3.37 -15.16 -10.51
CA LYS A 22 2.85 -13.81 -10.84
C LYS A 22 1.37 -13.57 -10.51
N GLY A 23 0.60 -14.62 -10.19
CA GLY A 23 -0.84 -14.51 -9.93
C GLY A 23 -1.22 -14.32 -8.46
N LYS A 24 -0.43 -14.85 -7.52
CA LYS A 24 -0.77 -14.82 -6.08
C LYS A 24 -0.38 -13.49 -5.42
N ILE A 25 0.80 -12.96 -5.77
CA ILE A 25 1.34 -11.73 -5.19
C ILE A 25 0.43 -10.51 -5.43
N PRO A 26 -0.09 -10.25 -6.65
CA PRO A 26 -0.93 -9.07 -6.89
C PRO A 26 -2.27 -9.14 -6.17
N SER A 27 -2.89 -10.34 -6.06
CA SER A 27 -4.16 -10.51 -5.36
C SER A 27 -4.00 -10.25 -3.86
N LEU A 28 -2.97 -10.84 -3.24
CA LEU A 28 -2.68 -10.67 -1.81
C LEU A 28 -2.29 -9.22 -1.48
N MET A 29 -1.47 -8.60 -2.33
CA MET A 29 -1.15 -7.17 -2.16
C MET A 29 -2.37 -6.28 -2.39
N ALA A 30 -3.27 -6.60 -3.32
CA ALA A 30 -4.48 -5.81 -3.54
C ALA A 30 -5.41 -5.83 -2.32
N ASP A 31 -5.59 -7.00 -1.69
CA ASP A 31 -6.40 -7.13 -0.47
C ASP A 31 -5.73 -6.44 0.73
N MET A 32 -4.41 -6.57 0.87
CA MET A 32 -3.65 -5.86 1.90
C MET A 32 -3.65 -4.34 1.68
N ALA A 33 -3.53 -3.88 0.43
CA ALA A 33 -3.58 -2.47 0.07
C ALA A 33 -4.97 -1.86 0.31
N LYS A 34 -6.05 -2.61 0.04
CA LYS A 34 -7.41 -2.17 0.42
C LYS A 34 -7.55 -2.02 1.92
N GLY A 35 -7.06 -2.98 2.71
CA GLY A 35 -7.06 -2.91 4.17
C GLY A 35 -6.28 -1.69 4.69
N ILE A 36 -5.06 -1.48 4.20
CA ILE A 36 -4.22 -0.34 4.61
C ILE A 36 -4.81 1.00 4.15
N LYS A 37 -5.44 1.05 2.97
CA LYS A 37 -6.07 2.27 2.43
C LYS A 37 -7.31 2.64 3.25
N SER A 38 -8.13 1.67 3.62
CA SER A 38 -9.27 1.89 4.52
C SER A 38 -8.80 2.32 5.90
N PHE A 39 -7.75 1.70 6.44
CA PHE A 39 -7.17 2.10 7.72
C PHE A 39 -6.62 3.52 7.70
N LYS A 40 -5.84 3.87 6.67
CA LYS A 40 -5.34 5.23 6.48
C LYS A 40 -6.46 6.23 6.28
N LYS A 41 -7.48 5.90 5.49
CA LYS A 41 -8.64 6.78 5.29
C LYS A 41 -9.38 7.04 6.59
N ASN A 42 -9.67 6.02 7.40
CA ASN A 42 -10.34 6.21 8.69
C ASN A 42 -9.48 7.00 9.68
N MET A 43 -8.16 6.76 9.71
CA MET A 43 -7.25 7.53 10.58
C MET A 43 -7.08 8.99 10.12
N SER A 44 -7.10 9.25 8.80
CA SER A 44 -6.98 10.61 8.25
C SER A 44 -8.31 11.38 8.25
N ASP A 45 -9.46 10.71 8.27
CA ASP A 45 -10.80 11.34 8.38
C ASP A 45 -11.00 11.98 9.76
N ASP A 46 -10.44 11.36 10.81
CA ASP A 46 -10.38 11.91 12.18
C ASP A 46 -9.53 13.19 12.26
N ASP A 47 -8.59 13.39 11.32
CA ASP A 47 -7.69 14.55 11.23
C ASP A 47 -8.12 15.56 10.14
N ASN A 48 -9.11 15.23 9.29
CA ASN A 48 -9.57 16.06 8.14
C ASN A 48 -11.07 16.40 8.20
N THR A 49 -11.67 16.43 9.38
CA THR A 49 -13.04 16.97 9.55
C THR A 49 -13.10 18.52 9.47
N ASP A 50 -12.02 19.20 9.10
CA ASP A 50 -11.98 20.68 8.94
C ASP A 50 -11.76 21.18 7.49
N SER A 51 -12.06 20.42 6.43
CA SER A 51 -11.82 20.92 5.05
C SER A 51 -12.84 20.55 3.98
N THR A 52 -14.13 20.37 4.32
CA THR A 52 -15.19 20.44 3.30
C THR A 52 -16.45 21.10 3.87
N SER A 53 -16.43 22.43 3.94
CA SER A 53 -17.63 23.26 3.87
C SER A 53 -17.21 24.58 3.25
N ASP A 54 -17.35 24.65 1.93
CA ASP A 54 -17.55 25.87 1.11
C ASP A 54 -16.97 25.60 -0.27
N ASN A 55 -17.85 25.18 -1.18
CA ASN A 55 -17.79 25.44 -2.62
C ASN A 55 -18.93 24.64 -3.25
N ASN A 56 -20.17 25.15 -3.12
CA ASN A 56 -21.25 25.07 -4.10
C ASN A 56 -22.60 25.30 -3.41
N LYS A 57 -22.90 26.57 -3.12
CA LYS A 57 -24.27 27.08 -3.15
C LYS A 57 -24.25 28.61 -3.18
N GLU A 58 -24.33 29.18 -4.39
CA GLU A 58 -24.88 30.51 -4.72
C GLU A 58 -24.96 30.50 -6.25
N GLN A 59 -26.14 30.23 -6.84
CA GLN A 59 -27.23 31.20 -7.12
C GLN A 59 -26.78 32.28 -8.11
#